data_AF-A0A3D3ERF7-F1
#
_entry.id   AF-A0A3D3ERF7-F1
#
_cell.length_a   1.000
_cell.length_b   1.000
_cell.length_c   1.000
_cell.angle_alpha   90.00
_cell.angle_beta   90.00
_cell.angle_gamma   90.00
#
_symmetry.space_group_name_H-M   'P 1'
#
loop_
_entity.id
_entity.type
_entity.pdbx_description
1 polymer ?
#
loop_
_entity_poly.entity_id
_entity_poly.type
_entity_poly.pdbx_seq_one_letter_code
_entity_poly.pdbx_strand_id
1 'polypeptide(L)'
;MNYPHGNTIIIALVTAFVLLAIYFIFKKDLEPEEEQDPVDIFSISYLKESIRMLFNGITNQNIAELYLNKTETKKRERQKVRLKNALRSCAQGNLGEKEYIKDYIKELLQNNLQINEATIDRVIPFHNPQKLSAQDKFEILLQQYKREYHKDAFLMLSEHCHFEAEKENRFGIHYEADSEDIDRAYERFARHPAYMDKLEVLTQRIYQETYGFSIMDEIRDMNIDGCSGGVSGITSGQYNYMEEIMQSQDVTNQYTFDSLWVFLHGKPIHLSFLTFGCMSELIRVCKNLYLFDNVGHLTSTNGYKLNYLQDGSR
;
A
#
# COMPACT_ATOMS: atom_id res chain seq x y z
N MET A 1 11.37 35.11 73.70
CA MET A 1 11.32 33.67 73.34
C MET A 1 11.67 33.55 71.87
N ASN A 2 12.95 33.34 71.57
CA ASN A 2 13.39 33.07 70.20
C ASN A 2 13.00 31.63 69.88
N TYR A 3 12.35 31.40 68.75
CA TYR A 3 12.06 30.06 68.23
C TYR A 3 13.24 29.63 67.34
N PRO A 4 14.29 28.97 67.87
CA PRO A 4 15.40 28.48 67.05
C PRO A 4 14.95 27.42 66.04
N HIS A 5 13.76 26.85 66.23
CA HIS A 5 13.21 25.79 65.40
C HIS A 5 12.49 26.28 64.12
N GLY A 6 12.08 27.55 64.06
CA GLY A 6 11.37 28.09 62.89
C GLY A 6 12.26 28.18 61.66
N ASN A 7 13.48 28.71 61.83
CA ASN A 7 14.46 28.80 60.73
C ASN A 7 14.93 27.42 60.26
N THR A 8 15.09 26.45 61.16
CA THR A 8 15.51 25.09 60.77
C THR A 8 14.44 24.38 59.94
N ILE A 9 13.16 24.61 60.23
CA ILE A 9 12.04 24.02 59.46
C ILE A 9 11.95 24.66 58.07
N ILE A 10 12.12 25.98 57.96
CA ILE A 10 12.10 26.69 56.67
C ILE A 10 13.28 26.24 55.80
N ILE A 11 14.49 26.14 56.37
CA ILE A 11 15.68 25.67 55.63
C ILE A 11 15.49 24.24 55.13
N ALA A 12 14.91 23.35 55.96
CA ALA A 12 14.62 21.97 55.57
C ALA A 12 13.58 21.87 54.44
N LEU A 13 12.54 22.71 54.46
CA LEU A 13 11.53 22.76 53.39
C LEU A 13 12.12 23.28 52.07
N VAL A 14 12.96 24.31 52.12
CA VAL A 14 13.63 24.85 50.93
C VAL A 14 14.60 23.82 50.34
N THR A 15 15.38 23.12 51.17
CA THR A 15 16.28 22.06 50.68
C THR A 15 15.52 20.87 50.11
N ALA A 16 14.42 20.44 50.74
CA ALA A 16 13.55 19.40 50.20
C ALA A 16 12.95 19.80 48.85
N PHE A 17 12.50 21.06 48.71
CA PHE A 17 11.95 21.57 47.45
C PHE A 17 13.00 21.65 46.33
N VAL A 18 14.23 22.09 46.65
CA VAL A 18 15.34 22.12 45.70
C VAL A 18 15.72 20.71 45.26
N LEU A 19 15.78 19.74 46.18
CA LEU A 19 16.02 18.33 45.84
C LEU A 19 14.90 17.74 44.99
N LEU A 20 13.64 18.10 45.26
CA LEU A 20 12.49 17.70 44.45
C LEU A 20 12.53 18.31 43.04
N ALA A 21 12.89 19.59 42.93
CA ALA A 21 13.04 20.27 41.64
C ALA A 21 14.20 19.67 40.82
N ILE A 22 15.34 19.40 41.47
CA ILE A 22 16.47 18.70 40.85
C ILE A 22 16.02 17.30 40.38
N TYR A 23 15.32 16.55 41.23
CA TYR A 23 14.79 15.24 40.86
C TYR A 23 13.85 15.29 39.66
N PHE A 24 12.93 16.27 39.59
CA PHE A 24 12.02 16.42 38.45
C PHE A 24 12.71 16.89 37.17
N ILE A 25 13.76 17.72 37.27
CA ILE A 25 14.56 18.14 36.11
C ILE A 25 15.36 16.94 35.57
N PHE A 26 16.09 16.23 36.44
CA PHE A 26 16.87 15.06 36.02
C PHE A 26 16.00 13.87 35.61
N LYS A 27 14.80 13.69 36.18
CA LYS A 27 13.85 12.65 35.75
C LYS A 27 13.33 12.90 34.33
N LYS A 28 13.25 14.17 33.89
CA LYS A 28 12.86 14.51 32.52
C LYS A 28 13.93 14.16 31.48
N ASP A 29 15.19 14.13 31.91
CA ASP A 29 16.34 13.69 31.10
C ASP A 29 16.61 12.17 31.23
N LEU A 30 15.88 11.49 32.12
CA LEU A 30 15.96 10.05 32.44
C LEU A 30 14.65 9.32 32.10
N GLU A 31 13.82 9.88 31.22
CA GLU A 31 12.95 9.02 30.44
C GLU A 31 13.90 8.09 29.68
N PRO A 32 13.82 6.76 29.86
CA PRO A 32 14.60 5.86 29.03
C PRO A 32 14.27 6.25 27.59
N GLU A 33 15.28 6.59 26.79
CA GLU A 33 15.13 6.59 25.34
C GLU A 33 14.40 5.29 25.04
N GLU A 34 13.14 5.39 24.58
CA GLU A 34 12.42 4.23 24.08
C GLU A 34 13.43 3.53 23.17
N GLU A 35 13.83 2.31 23.51
CA GLU A 35 14.76 1.53 22.71
C GLU A 35 14.15 1.53 21.30
N GLN A 36 14.67 2.38 20.41
CA GLN A 36 14.17 2.47 19.06
C GLN A 36 14.48 1.12 18.47
N ASP A 37 13.43 0.31 18.28
CA ASP A 37 13.54 -0.95 17.58
C ASP A 37 14.40 -0.71 16.34
N PRO A 38 15.44 -1.53 16.11
CA PRO A 38 16.36 -1.31 15.00
C PRO A 38 15.53 -1.24 13.72
N VAL A 39 15.54 -0.07 13.07
CA VAL A 39 14.73 0.19 11.88
C VAL A 39 15.05 -0.86 10.82
N ASP A 40 14.07 -1.70 10.49
CA ASP A 40 14.25 -2.70 9.45
C ASP A 40 14.26 -2.02 8.08
N ILE A 41 15.48 -1.76 7.60
CA ILE A 41 15.76 -1.14 6.29
C ILE A 41 15.30 -1.99 5.10
N PHE A 42 14.94 -3.26 5.32
CA PHE A 42 14.39 -4.15 4.30
C PHE A 42 12.87 -4.34 4.42
N SER A 43 12.21 -3.66 5.36
CA SER A 43 10.74 -3.68 5.42
C SER A 43 10.12 -2.93 4.24
N ILE A 44 8.99 -3.43 3.74
CA ILE A 44 8.23 -2.76 2.65
C ILE A 44 7.86 -1.32 3.06
N SER A 45 7.47 -1.10 4.31
CA SER A 45 7.16 0.23 4.86
C SER A 45 8.35 1.18 4.76
N TYR A 46 9.55 0.74 5.14
CA TYR A 46 10.75 1.56 5.03
C TYR A 46 11.09 1.89 3.58
N LEU A 47 11.03 0.91 2.68
CA LEU A 47 11.34 1.11 1.26
C LEU A 47 10.35 2.06 0.59
N LYS A 48 9.04 1.91 0.86
CA LYS A 48 8.00 2.84 0.42
C LYS A 48 8.29 4.28 0.84
N GLU A 49 8.59 4.49 2.12
CA GLU A 49 8.89 5.81 2.66
C GLU A 49 10.18 6.39 2.07
N SER A 50 11.21 5.55 1.90
CA SER A 50 12.47 5.93 1.28
C SER A 50 12.29 6.35 -0.17
N ILE A 51 11.52 5.61 -0.96
CA ILE A 51 11.19 5.97 -2.35
C ILE A 51 10.44 7.30 -2.40
N ARG A 52 9.46 7.50 -1.51
CA ARG A 52 8.73 8.78 -1.41
C ARG A 52 9.66 9.95 -1.11
N MET A 53 10.59 9.78 -0.16
CA MET A 53 11.58 10.80 0.18
C MET A 53 12.54 11.08 -0.98
N LEU A 54 13.02 10.05 -1.68
CA LEU A 54 13.90 10.20 -2.84
C LEU A 54 13.23 10.97 -3.97
N PHE A 55 11.99 10.63 -4.32
CA PHE A 55 11.23 11.38 -5.32
C PHE A 55 10.97 12.83 -4.89
N ASN A 56 10.65 13.07 -3.62
CA ASN A 56 10.52 14.42 -3.08
C ASN A 56 11.84 15.20 -3.15
N GLY A 57 12.97 14.56 -2.86
CA GLY A 57 14.29 15.16 -2.99
C GLY A 57 14.59 15.57 -4.43
N ILE A 58 14.36 14.67 -5.39
CA ILE A 58 14.58 14.94 -6.83
C ILE A 58 13.65 16.05 -7.32
N THR A 59 12.36 16.01 -6.97
CA THR A 59 11.38 16.99 -7.44
C THR A 59 11.56 18.36 -6.80
N ASN A 60 12.14 18.47 -5.61
CA ASN A 60 12.41 19.73 -4.92
C ASN A 60 13.84 20.24 -5.07
N GLN A 61 14.74 19.48 -5.69
CA GLN A 61 16.14 19.87 -5.89
C GLN A 61 16.30 21.23 -6.59
N ASN A 62 17.15 22.09 -6.04
CA ASN A 62 17.55 23.33 -6.69
C ASN A 62 18.68 23.05 -7.70
N ILE A 63 18.33 23.10 -8.99
CA ILE A 63 19.28 22.75 -10.07
C ILE A 63 20.38 23.81 -10.20
N ALA A 64 20.11 25.06 -9.81
CA ALA A 64 21.10 26.13 -9.87
C ALA A 64 22.30 25.89 -8.93
N GLU A 65 22.09 25.18 -7.82
CA GLU A 65 23.13 24.83 -6.84
C GLU A 65 24.07 23.71 -7.33
N LEU A 66 23.74 23.04 -8.43
CA LEU A 66 24.55 21.94 -8.95
C LEU A 66 25.75 22.41 -9.81
N TYR A 67 25.88 23.72 -10.06
CA TYR A 67 26.96 24.32 -10.86
C TYR A 67 27.23 23.61 -12.20
N LEU A 68 26.17 23.11 -12.84
CA LEU A 68 26.24 22.35 -14.09
C LEU A 68 26.39 23.26 -15.31
N ASN A 69 26.83 22.67 -16.43
CA ASN A 69 26.82 23.36 -17.71
C ASN A 69 25.37 23.58 -18.22
N LYS A 70 25.16 24.56 -19.11
CA LYS A 70 23.83 24.94 -19.61
C LYS A 70 23.02 23.78 -20.19
N THR A 71 23.68 22.81 -20.82
CA THR A 71 23.02 21.65 -21.44
C THR A 71 22.52 20.67 -20.38
N GLU A 72 23.37 20.37 -19.39
CA GLU A 72 23.03 19.51 -18.25
C GLU A 72 21.97 20.12 -17.35
N THR A 73 22.04 21.44 -17.07
CA THR A 73 21.01 22.17 -16.34
C THR A 73 19.65 21.99 -17.01
N LYS A 74 19.55 22.24 -18.32
CA LYS A 74 18.30 22.03 -19.08
C LYS A 74 17.83 20.59 -19.05
N LYS A 75 18.74 19.62 -19.11
CA LYS A 75 18.41 18.19 -19.04
C LYS A 75 17.81 17.84 -17.67
N ARG A 76 18.44 18.28 -16.58
CA ARG A 76 17.96 18.07 -15.21
C ARG A 76 16.61 18.73 -14.96
N GLU A 77 16.41 19.95 -15.47
CA GLU A 77 15.12 20.66 -15.38
C GLU A 77 14.01 19.88 -16.08
N ARG A 78 14.27 19.40 -17.30
CA ARG A 78 13.31 18.59 -18.04
C ARG A 78 12.99 17.28 -17.32
N GLN A 79 14.00 16.60 -16.78
CA GLN A 79 13.80 15.37 -16.00
C GLN A 79 12.95 15.61 -14.74
N LYS A 80 13.24 16.68 -13.99
CA LYS A 80 12.46 17.08 -12.82
C LYS A 80 11.00 17.39 -13.18
N VAL A 81 10.76 18.14 -14.25
CA VAL A 81 9.39 18.45 -14.73
C VAL A 81 8.68 17.18 -15.20
N ARG A 82 9.36 16.31 -15.95
CA ARG A 82 8.80 15.02 -16.41
C ARG A 82 8.38 14.16 -15.23
N LEU A 83 9.25 13.99 -14.23
CA LEU A 83 8.95 13.22 -13.03
C LEU A 83 7.76 13.78 -12.27
N LYS A 84 7.70 15.11 -12.07
CA LYS A 84 6.58 15.76 -11.38
C LYS A 84 5.25 15.52 -12.10
N ASN A 85 5.25 15.60 -13.43
CA ASN A 85 4.05 15.35 -14.23
C ASN A 85 3.65 13.86 -14.18
N ALA A 86 4.63 12.96 -14.26
CA ALA A 86 4.40 11.51 -14.19
C ALA A 86 3.80 11.11 -12.84
N LEU A 87 4.36 11.57 -11.72
CA LEU A 87 3.84 11.30 -10.36
C LEU A 87 2.39 11.77 -10.17
N ARG A 88 1.99 12.84 -10.86
CA ARG A 88 0.60 13.32 -10.82
C ARG A 88 -0.32 12.47 -11.70
N SER A 89 0.12 12.15 -12.91
CA SER A 89 -0.73 11.48 -13.91
C SER A 89 -0.84 9.97 -13.69
N CYS A 90 0.17 9.32 -13.09
CA CYS A 90 0.12 7.88 -12.82
C CYS A 90 -1.02 7.51 -11.86
N ALA A 91 -1.30 8.35 -10.86
CA ALA A 91 -2.40 8.16 -9.91
C ALA A 91 -3.80 8.44 -10.53
N GLN A 92 -3.87 8.84 -11.80
CA GLN A 92 -5.10 9.19 -12.52
C GLN A 92 -5.51 8.15 -13.57
N GLY A 93 -4.88 6.97 -13.57
CA GLY A 93 -5.15 5.91 -14.55
C GLY A 93 -4.31 6.01 -15.84
N ASN A 94 -3.23 6.79 -15.85
CA ASN A 94 -2.32 6.80 -17.00
C ASN A 94 -1.32 5.63 -16.92
N LEU A 95 -1.61 4.56 -17.65
CA LEU A 95 -0.77 3.36 -17.74
C LEU A 95 0.68 3.66 -18.14
N GLY A 96 0.89 4.56 -19.10
CA GLY A 96 2.25 4.91 -19.55
C GLY A 96 3.07 5.64 -18.48
N GLU A 97 2.43 6.50 -17.69
CA GLU A 97 3.10 7.17 -16.57
C GLU A 97 3.27 6.25 -15.37
N LYS A 98 2.34 5.31 -15.13
CA LYS A 98 2.50 4.23 -14.14
C LYS A 98 3.76 3.42 -14.42
N GLU A 99 3.93 2.92 -15.65
CA GLU A 99 5.12 2.13 -16.02
C GLU A 99 6.41 2.97 -15.93
N TYR A 100 6.39 4.24 -16.35
CA TYR A 100 7.54 5.14 -16.16
C TYR A 100 7.93 5.32 -14.69
N ILE A 101 6.95 5.50 -13.80
CA ILE A 101 7.22 5.62 -12.36
C ILE A 101 7.75 4.30 -11.80
N LYS A 102 7.19 3.15 -12.19
CA LYS A 102 7.67 1.83 -11.77
C LYS A 102 9.12 1.59 -12.20
N ASP A 103 9.48 1.92 -13.44
CA ASP A 103 10.86 1.80 -13.90
C ASP A 103 11.83 2.69 -13.12
N TYR A 104 11.40 3.89 -12.73
CA TYR A 104 12.20 4.74 -11.85
C TYR A 104 12.28 4.16 -10.43
N ILE A 105 11.21 3.59 -9.88
CA ILE A 105 11.24 2.91 -8.58
C ILE A 105 12.27 1.77 -8.61
N LYS A 106 12.32 0.95 -9.67
CA LYS A 106 13.35 -0.09 -9.85
C LYS A 106 14.75 0.48 -9.77
N GLU A 107 15.01 1.56 -10.51
CA GLU A 107 16.30 2.24 -10.51
C GLU A 107 16.71 2.70 -9.09
N LEU A 108 15.79 3.32 -8.35
CA LEU A 108 16.04 3.79 -6.99
C LEU A 108 16.24 2.63 -6.00
N LEU A 109 15.46 1.56 -6.12
CA LEU A 109 15.62 0.36 -5.29
C LEU A 109 17.02 -0.23 -5.46
N GLN A 110 17.50 -0.34 -6.69
CA GLN A 110 18.80 -0.90 -7.01
C GLN A 110 19.95 0.03 -6.62
N ASN A 111 19.89 1.29 -7.03
CA ASN A 111 21.03 2.22 -6.95
C ASN A 111 21.12 2.92 -5.59
N ASN A 112 19.99 3.21 -4.94
CA ASN A 112 19.96 3.99 -3.70
C ASN A 112 19.68 3.13 -2.47
N LEU A 113 18.89 2.05 -2.61
CA LEU A 113 18.46 1.20 -1.50
C LEU A 113 19.13 -0.18 -1.49
N GLN A 114 20.07 -0.42 -2.40
CA GLN A 114 20.89 -1.64 -2.47
C GLN A 114 20.05 -2.93 -2.57
N ILE A 115 18.87 -2.85 -3.19
CA ILE A 115 18.05 -4.02 -3.50
C ILE A 115 18.64 -4.69 -4.74
N ASN A 116 19.19 -5.89 -4.52
CA ASN A 116 19.84 -6.72 -5.52
C ASN A 116 19.49 -8.18 -5.27
N GLU A 117 20.04 -9.09 -6.07
CA GLU A 117 19.75 -10.52 -5.99
C GLU A 117 20.01 -11.13 -4.61
N ALA A 118 20.99 -10.62 -3.86
CA ALA A 118 21.31 -11.11 -2.51
C ALA A 118 20.44 -10.52 -1.40
N THR A 119 19.85 -9.34 -1.61
CA THR A 119 19.11 -8.60 -0.58
C THR A 119 17.60 -8.63 -0.76
N ILE A 120 17.10 -8.83 -1.98
CA ILE A 120 15.67 -8.76 -2.30
C ILE A 120 14.82 -9.76 -1.49
N ASP A 121 15.38 -10.93 -1.19
CA ASP A 121 14.67 -11.96 -0.42
C ASP A 121 14.54 -11.64 1.07
N ARG A 122 15.27 -10.62 1.56
CA ARG A 122 15.10 -10.06 2.90
C ARG A 122 13.85 -9.20 3.00
N VAL A 123 13.39 -8.65 1.86
CA VAL A 123 12.19 -7.81 1.77
C VAL A 123 10.94 -8.68 1.66
N ILE A 124 10.93 -9.57 0.67
CA ILE A 124 9.87 -10.57 0.47
C ILE A 124 10.56 -11.94 0.40
N PRO A 125 10.21 -12.92 1.23
CA PRO A 125 10.94 -14.18 1.32
C PRO A 125 10.63 -15.15 0.16
N PHE A 126 10.98 -14.80 -1.08
CA PHE A 126 10.66 -15.57 -2.30
C PHE A 126 11.15 -17.03 -2.27
N HIS A 127 12.21 -17.33 -1.51
CA HIS A 127 12.74 -18.69 -1.34
C HIS A 127 12.09 -19.48 -0.19
N ASN A 128 11.24 -18.85 0.62
CA ASN A 128 10.60 -19.49 1.76
C ASN A 128 9.08 -19.30 1.72
N PRO A 129 8.36 -20.20 1.01
CA PRO A 129 6.90 -20.10 0.84
C PRO A 129 6.11 -20.04 2.14
N GLN A 130 6.64 -20.61 3.23
CA GLN A 130 5.97 -20.63 4.54
C GLN A 130 5.97 -19.25 5.23
N LYS A 131 6.86 -18.34 4.80
CA LYS A 131 6.92 -16.97 5.31
C LYS A 131 6.18 -15.97 4.42
N LEU A 132 5.69 -16.39 3.27
CA LEU A 132 4.92 -15.55 2.36
C LEU A 132 3.48 -15.44 2.85
N SER A 133 2.97 -14.21 2.88
CA SER A 133 1.53 -13.98 3.05
C SER A 133 0.74 -14.44 1.82
N ALA A 134 -0.57 -14.59 1.96
CA ALA A 134 -1.45 -14.87 0.81
C ALA A 134 -1.34 -13.78 -0.27
N GLN A 135 -1.21 -12.51 0.12
CA GLN A 135 -0.97 -11.42 -0.82
C GLN A 135 0.35 -11.58 -1.57
N ASP A 136 1.45 -11.94 -0.89
CA ASP A 136 2.75 -12.13 -1.55
C ASP A 136 2.68 -13.28 -2.56
N LYS A 137 2.06 -14.40 -2.17
CA LYS A 137 1.85 -15.56 -3.04
C LYS A 137 1.03 -15.19 -4.26
N PHE A 138 -0.08 -14.47 -4.08
CA PHE A 138 -0.91 -13.99 -5.16
C PHE A 138 -0.15 -13.05 -6.11
N GLU A 139 0.58 -12.07 -5.60
CA GLU A 139 1.32 -11.11 -6.43
C GLU A 139 2.45 -11.78 -7.23
N ILE A 140 3.13 -12.78 -6.65
CA ILE A 140 4.13 -13.59 -7.36
C ILE A 140 3.47 -14.38 -8.49
N LEU A 141 2.34 -15.05 -8.22
CA LEU A 141 1.59 -15.78 -9.24
C LEU A 141 1.08 -14.84 -10.33
N LEU A 142 0.49 -13.71 -9.96
CA LEU A 142 -0.03 -12.73 -10.91
C LEU A 142 1.09 -12.21 -11.80
N GLN A 143 2.27 -11.90 -11.25
CA GLN A 143 3.42 -11.48 -12.05
C GLN A 143 3.91 -12.58 -13.00
N GLN A 144 3.96 -13.84 -12.55
CA GLN A 144 4.30 -14.97 -13.41
C GLN A 144 3.33 -15.07 -14.60
N TYR A 145 2.03 -14.98 -14.34
CA TYR A 145 0.99 -15.05 -15.37
C TYR A 145 0.97 -13.81 -16.25
N LYS A 146 1.25 -12.62 -15.71
CA LYS A 146 1.36 -11.36 -16.49
C LYS A 146 2.46 -11.43 -17.52
N ARG A 147 3.57 -12.09 -17.22
CA ARG A 147 4.64 -12.30 -18.19
C ARG A 147 4.21 -13.20 -19.36
N GLU A 148 3.33 -14.16 -19.12
CA GLU A 148 2.90 -15.14 -20.11
C GLU A 148 1.65 -14.71 -20.89
N TYR A 149 0.70 -14.09 -20.21
CA TYR A 149 -0.65 -13.78 -20.70
C TYR A 149 -0.97 -12.28 -20.71
N HIS A 150 -0.02 -11.41 -20.33
CA HIS A 150 -0.20 -9.96 -20.34
C HIS A 150 -1.44 -9.51 -19.54
N LYS A 151 -2.42 -8.88 -20.20
CA LYS A 151 -3.66 -8.40 -19.55
C LYS A 151 -4.64 -9.52 -19.20
N ASP A 152 -4.45 -10.72 -19.75
CA ASP A 152 -5.27 -11.88 -19.45
C ASP A 152 -4.74 -12.66 -18.23
N ALA A 153 -3.74 -12.13 -17.50
CA ALA A 153 -3.09 -12.83 -16.39
C ALA A 153 -4.07 -13.27 -15.30
N PHE A 154 -4.94 -12.36 -14.85
CA PHE A 154 -5.90 -12.66 -13.79
C PHE A 154 -6.96 -13.66 -14.28
N LEU A 155 -7.42 -13.51 -15.51
CA LEU A 155 -8.34 -14.45 -16.17
C LEU A 155 -7.74 -15.86 -16.18
N MET A 156 -6.53 -16.03 -16.71
CA MET A 156 -5.86 -17.33 -16.78
C MET A 156 -5.54 -17.91 -15.39
N LEU A 157 -5.18 -17.05 -14.43
CA LEU A 157 -4.96 -17.48 -13.05
C LEU A 157 -6.27 -17.99 -12.42
N SER A 158 -7.38 -17.28 -12.63
CA SER A 158 -8.72 -17.66 -12.19
C SER A 158 -9.14 -19.00 -12.78
N GLU A 159 -8.91 -19.22 -14.08
CA GLU A 159 -9.22 -20.50 -14.75
C GLU A 159 -8.42 -21.67 -14.16
N HIS A 160 -7.11 -21.49 -13.97
CA HIS A 160 -6.24 -22.55 -13.46
C HIS A 160 -6.46 -22.85 -11.97
N CYS A 161 -6.86 -21.85 -11.19
CA CYS A 161 -7.08 -21.98 -9.74
C CYS A 161 -8.55 -22.16 -9.36
N HIS A 162 -9.46 -22.10 -10.34
CA HIS A 162 -10.90 -22.21 -10.16
C HIS A 162 -11.50 -21.13 -9.22
N PHE A 163 -11.07 -19.88 -9.33
CA PHE A 163 -11.65 -18.79 -8.51
C PHE A 163 -13.13 -18.53 -8.83
N GLU A 164 -13.58 -18.94 -10.01
CA GLU A 164 -15.00 -18.92 -10.41
C GLU A 164 -15.80 -20.15 -9.96
N ALA A 165 -15.23 -21.02 -9.13
CA ALA A 165 -15.96 -22.17 -8.60
C ALA A 165 -17.06 -21.73 -7.64
N GLU A 166 -18.25 -22.31 -7.79
CA GLU A 166 -19.37 -22.10 -6.89
C GLU A 166 -19.03 -22.64 -5.50
N LYS A 167 -19.14 -21.78 -4.49
CA LYS A 167 -19.13 -22.15 -3.07
C LYS A 167 -20.55 -21.99 -2.54
N GLU A 168 -21.02 -22.93 -1.74
CA GLU A 168 -22.37 -22.88 -1.16
C GLU A 168 -22.29 -22.58 0.34
N ASN A 169 -23.06 -21.59 0.79
CA ASN A 169 -23.26 -21.29 2.20
C ASN A 169 -24.75 -21.28 2.53
N ARG A 170 -25.11 -20.85 3.75
CA ARG A 170 -26.51 -20.83 4.21
C ARG A 170 -27.42 -19.87 3.44
N PHE A 171 -26.86 -18.96 2.67
CA PHE A 171 -27.55 -17.92 1.90
C PHE A 171 -27.57 -18.22 0.40
N GLY A 172 -26.90 -19.30 -0.04
CA GLY A 172 -26.89 -19.75 -1.41
C GLY A 172 -25.48 -19.85 -1.99
N ILE A 173 -25.42 -19.79 -3.32
CA ILE A 173 -24.18 -19.87 -4.09
C ILE A 173 -23.48 -18.50 -4.05
N HIS A 174 -22.18 -18.53 -3.74
CA HIS A 174 -21.28 -17.39 -3.81
C HIS A 174 -19.95 -17.81 -4.45
N TYR A 175 -19.12 -16.84 -4.81
CA TYR A 175 -17.79 -17.06 -5.37
C TYR A 175 -16.77 -16.34 -4.50
N GLU A 176 -15.81 -17.08 -3.97
CA GLU A 176 -14.78 -16.55 -3.10
C GLU A 176 -13.47 -17.28 -3.37
N ALA A 177 -12.38 -16.52 -3.48
CA ALA A 177 -11.03 -17.04 -3.36
C ALA A 177 -10.46 -16.59 -2.02
N ASP A 178 -10.15 -17.54 -1.15
CA ASP A 178 -9.63 -17.32 0.20
C ASP A 178 -8.10 -17.54 0.28
N SER A 179 -7.52 -17.37 1.47
CA SER A 179 -6.07 -17.58 1.64
C SER A 179 -5.64 -19.02 1.36
N GLU A 180 -6.49 -20.00 1.64
CA GLU A 180 -6.16 -21.41 1.38
C GLU A 180 -6.18 -21.72 -0.12
N ASP A 181 -7.11 -21.12 -0.87
CA ASP A 181 -7.14 -21.20 -2.33
C ASP A 181 -5.83 -20.68 -2.93
N ILE A 182 -5.33 -19.54 -2.44
CA ILE A 182 -4.06 -18.96 -2.90
C ILE A 182 -2.87 -19.81 -2.47
N ASP A 183 -2.88 -20.38 -1.27
CA ASP A 183 -1.83 -21.27 -0.80
C ASP A 183 -1.73 -22.52 -1.70
N ARG A 184 -2.87 -23.15 -2.00
CA ARG A 184 -2.95 -24.28 -2.94
C ARG A 184 -2.51 -23.90 -4.34
N ALA A 185 -2.93 -22.73 -4.83
CA ALA A 185 -2.53 -22.22 -6.14
C ALA A 185 -1.01 -22.02 -6.22
N TYR A 186 -0.42 -21.46 -5.17
CA TYR A 186 1.01 -21.20 -5.11
C TYR A 186 1.81 -22.51 -5.10
N GLU A 187 1.42 -23.46 -4.24
CA GLU A 187 2.07 -24.78 -4.19
C GLU A 187 2.01 -25.52 -5.53
N ARG A 188 0.90 -25.38 -6.26
CA ARG A 188 0.68 -26.10 -7.52
C ARG A 188 1.34 -25.43 -8.72
N PHE A 189 1.34 -24.10 -8.81
CA PHE A 189 1.65 -23.37 -10.04
C PHE A 189 2.83 -22.42 -9.94
N ALA A 190 3.30 -22.06 -8.74
CA ALA A 190 4.41 -21.12 -8.60
C ALA A 190 5.72 -21.73 -9.10
N ARG A 191 6.43 -20.97 -9.93
CA ARG A 191 7.81 -21.24 -10.32
C ARG A 191 8.73 -20.32 -9.52
N HIS A 192 9.98 -20.71 -9.36
CA HIS A 192 10.96 -19.85 -8.71
C HIS A 192 11.19 -18.58 -9.56
N PRO A 193 10.89 -17.37 -9.05
CA PRO A 193 11.01 -16.15 -9.82
C PRO A 193 12.48 -15.76 -10.01
N ALA A 194 12.85 -15.31 -11.21
CA ALA A 194 14.16 -14.72 -11.43
C ALA A 194 14.25 -13.36 -10.73
N TYR A 195 15.47 -12.85 -10.51
CA TYR A 195 15.68 -11.55 -9.85
C TYR A 195 14.83 -10.42 -10.46
N MET A 196 14.74 -10.35 -11.80
CA MET A 196 13.94 -9.32 -12.46
C MET A 196 12.43 -9.44 -12.16
N ASP A 197 11.91 -10.66 -12.01
CA ASP A 197 10.50 -10.85 -11.63
C ASP A 197 10.27 -10.48 -10.17
N LYS A 198 11.19 -10.86 -9.28
CA LYS A 198 11.16 -10.45 -7.87
C LYS A 198 11.14 -8.93 -7.74
N LEU A 199 11.98 -8.26 -8.53
CA LEU A 199 12.06 -6.81 -8.57
C LEU A 199 10.76 -6.19 -9.09
N GLU A 200 10.11 -6.81 -10.08
CA GLU A 200 8.80 -6.36 -10.57
C GLU A 200 7.71 -6.47 -9.51
N VAL A 201 7.63 -7.61 -8.79
CA VAL A 201 6.70 -7.81 -7.66
C VAL A 201 6.91 -6.74 -6.60
N LEU A 202 8.15 -6.54 -6.14
CA LEU A 202 8.48 -5.55 -5.12
C LEU A 202 8.16 -4.12 -5.59
N THR A 203 8.50 -3.81 -6.84
CA THR A 203 8.22 -2.49 -7.43
C THR A 203 6.72 -2.23 -7.49
N GLN A 204 5.93 -3.22 -7.93
CA GLN A 204 4.49 -3.13 -7.97
C GLN A 204 3.89 -2.93 -6.56
N ARG A 205 4.35 -3.70 -5.57
CA ARG A 205 3.95 -3.56 -4.16
C ARG A 205 4.23 -2.14 -3.62
N ILE A 206 5.42 -1.60 -3.89
CA ILE A 206 5.76 -0.23 -3.47
C ILE A 206 4.89 0.78 -4.21
N TYR A 207 4.73 0.64 -5.53
CA TYR A 207 3.94 1.55 -6.33
C TYR A 207 2.49 1.59 -5.87
N GLN A 208 1.85 0.43 -5.69
CA GLN A 208 0.43 0.34 -5.37
C GLN A 208 0.10 0.94 -4.00
N GLU A 209 0.99 0.78 -3.01
CA GLU A 209 0.83 1.35 -1.67
C GLU A 209 1.24 2.84 -1.57
N THR A 210 1.98 3.37 -2.54
CA THR A 210 2.47 4.77 -2.49
C THR A 210 1.66 5.70 -3.37
N TYR A 211 1.44 5.29 -4.63
CA TYR A 211 0.90 6.13 -5.69
C TYR A 211 -0.32 5.51 -6.37
N GLY A 212 -0.37 4.19 -6.48
CA GLY A 212 -1.43 3.45 -7.16
C GLY A 212 -2.70 3.28 -6.33
N PHE A 213 -3.50 2.31 -6.71
CA PHE A 213 -4.81 2.00 -6.13
C PHE A 213 -4.79 0.82 -5.13
N SER A 214 -3.67 0.68 -4.39
CA SER A 214 -3.46 -0.38 -3.39
C SER A 214 -3.62 -1.79 -4.00
N ILE A 215 -4.14 -2.76 -3.27
CA ILE A 215 -4.36 -4.15 -3.74
C ILE A 215 -5.12 -4.28 -5.08
N MET A 216 -5.90 -3.26 -5.48
CA MET A 216 -6.63 -3.24 -6.75
C MET A 216 -5.77 -2.82 -7.94
N ASP A 217 -4.60 -2.23 -7.69
CA ASP A 217 -3.86 -1.45 -8.66
C ASP A 217 -3.51 -2.25 -9.92
N GLU A 218 -3.03 -3.47 -9.72
CA GLU A 218 -2.61 -4.36 -10.80
C GLU A 218 -3.78 -5.15 -11.40
N ILE A 219 -4.76 -5.54 -10.57
CA ILE A 219 -5.94 -6.30 -11.00
C ILE A 219 -6.82 -5.46 -11.94
N ARG A 220 -7.00 -4.17 -11.64
CA ARG A 220 -7.80 -3.24 -12.47
C ARG A 220 -7.25 -3.13 -13.90
N ASP A 221 -5.94 -3.25 -14.09
CA ASP A 221 -5.30 -3.09 -15.40
C ASP A 221 -5.43 -4.36 -16.28
N MET A 222 -6.00 -5.43 -15.73
CA MET A 222 -6.26 -6.70 -16.41
C MET A 222 -7.62 -6.69 -17.14
N ASN A 223 -7.84 -7.68 -17.99
CA ASN A 223 -9.10 -7.90 -18.68
C ASN A 223 -10.14 -8.50 -17.71
N ILE A 224 -10.79 -7.63 -16.94
CA ILE A 224 -11.89 -7.95 -16.02
C ILE A 224 -13.12 -7.10 -16.35
N ASP A 225 -14.29 -7.50 -15.89
CA ASP A 225 -15.53 -6.73 -16.11
C ASP A 225 -15.61 -5.52 -15.16
N GLY A 226 -14.98 -5.60 -14.00
CA GLY A 226 -14.90 -4.52 -13.02
C GLY A 226 -14.34 -4.96 -11.67
N CYS A 227 -14.05 -4.00 -10.80
CA CYS A 227 -13.61 -4.24 -9.43
C CYS A 227 -14.39 -3.38 -8.44
N SER A 228 -14.67 -3.91 -7.26
CA SER A 228 -15.28 -3.16 -6.15
C SER A 228 -14.47 -3.36 -4.88
N GLY A 229 -14.02 -2.27 -4.30
CA GLY A 229 -13.24 -2.27 -3.06
C GLY A 229 -13.95 -1.48 -1.97
N GLY A 230 -13.83 -1.92 -0.72
CA GLY A 230 -14.31 -1.12 0.39
C GLY A 230 -15.82 -1.27 0.68
N VAL A 231 -16.43 -2.41 0.36
CA VAL A 231 -17.89 -2.59 0.44
C VAL A 231 -18.35 -3.47 1.61
N SER A 232 -17.53 -4.39 2.11
CA SER A 232 -17.90 -5.31 3.22
C SER A 232 -17.96 -4.57 4.56
N GLY A 233 -19.13 -4.05 4.93
CA GLY A 233 -19.36 -3.32 6.19
C GLY A 233 -20.38 -2.19 6.08
N ILE A 234 -20.84 -1.88 4.87
CA ILE A 234 -22.00 -1.03 4.64
C ILE A 234 -23.24 -1.92 4.76
N THR A 235 -24.14 -1.61 5.69
CA THR A 235 -25.47 -2.26 5.78
C THR A 235 -26.20 -2.07 4.45
N SER A 236 -26.30 -3.15 3.66
CA SER A 236 -27.25 -3.57 2.61
C SER A 236 -28.02 -2.56 1.71
N GLY A 237 -28.14 -1.28 2.03
CA GLY A 237 -29.09 -0.37 1.40
C GLY A 237 -28.73 0.21 0.03
N GLN A 238 -27.69 -0.27 -0.67
CA GLN A 238 -27.26 0.37 -1.94
C GLN A 238 -26.79 -0.57 -3.07
N TYR A 239 -26.88 -1.89 -2.93
CA TYR A 239 -26.51 -2.82 -4.01
C TYR A 239 -27.54 -3.96 -4.19
N ASN A 240 -28.45 -3.79 -5.14
CA ASN A 240 -29.55 -4.73 -5.43
C ASN A 240 -29.10 -6.09 -6.04
N TYR A 241 -27.81 -6.34 -6.25
CA TYR A 241 -27.30 -7.62 -6.77
C TYR A 241 -26.40 -8.38 -5.79
N MET A 242 -25.98 -7.75 -4.68
CA MET A 242 -25.06 -8.36 -3.69
C MET A 242 -25.69 -8.49 -2.29
N GLU A 243 -26.96 -8.12 -2.14
CA GLU A 243 -27.61 -7.99 -0.84
C GLU A 243 -27.73 -9.34 -0.10
N GLU A 244 -27.89 -10.44 -0.82
CA GLU A 244 -27.97 -11.79 -0.23
C GLU A 244 -26.60 -12.31 0.25
N ILE A 245 -25.50 -11.94 -0.43
CA ILE A 245 -24.14 -12.37 -0.07
C ILE A 245 -23.59 -11.52 1.08
N MET A 246 -23.82 -10.20 1.07
CA MET A 246 -23.34 -9.28 2.12
C MET A 246 -24.05 -9.46 3.47
N GLN A 247 -25.23 -10.09 3.50
CA GLN A 247 -25.93 -10.45 4.74
C GLN A 247 -25.39 -11.73 5.39
N SER A 248 -24.46 -12.44 4.74
CA SER A 248 -23.81 -13.58 5.35
C SER A 248 -22.86 -13.12 6.45
N GLN A 249 -23.07 -13.61 7.68
CA GLN A 249 -22.06 -13.53 8.75
C GLN A 249 -20.80 -14.35 8.42
N ASP A 250 -20.82 -15.10 7.32
CA ASP A 250 -19.71 -15.90 6.80
C ASP A 250 -18.69 -15.03 6.05
N VAL A 251 -19.03 -13.80 5.62
CA VAL A 251 -18.01 -12.83 5.19
C VAL A 251 -17.30 -12.31 6.45
N THR A 252 -16.14 -12.91 6.76
CA THR A 252 -15.36 -12.69 7.99
C THR A 252 -14.78 -11.28 8.15
N ASN A 253 -15.02 -10.40 7.18
CA ASN A 253 -14.35 -9.12 7.11
C ASN A 253 -15.04 -8.12 8.04
N GLN A 254 -14.40 -7.92 9.18
CA GLN A 254 -14.89 -7.09 10.28
C GLN A 254 -14.95 -5.59 9.91
N TYR A 255 -14.15 -5.17 8.92
CA TYR A 255 -14.02 -3.77 8.53
C TYR A 255 -14.27 -3.54 7.04
N THR A 256 -14.85 -2.38 6.73
CA THR A 256 -15.12 -1.91 5.35
C THR A 256 -13.90 -1.98 4.44
N PHE A 257 -12.71 -1.72 4.96
CA PHE A 257 -11.45 -1.76 4.20
C PHE A 257 -10.91 -3.18 3.95
N ASP A 258 -11.55 -4.22 4.49
CA ASP A 258 -11.23 -5.63 4.22
C ASP A 258 -12.20 -6.14 3.14
N SER A 259 -12.14 -5.60 1.92
CA SER A 259 -13.09 -6.03 0.89
C SER A 259 -12.58 -5.70 -0.49
N LEU A 260 -12.34 -6.73 -1.30
CA LEU A 260 -12.08 -6.61 -2.72
C LEU A 260 -12.87 -7.67 -3.49
N TRP A 261 -13.70 -7.21 -4.42
CA TRP A 261 -14.48 -8.02 -5.34
C TRP A 261 -14.01 -7.75 -6.76
N VAL A 262 -13.91 -8.82 -7.55
CA VAL A 262 -13.61 -8.75 -8.98
C VAL A 262 -14.76 -9.37 -9.73
N PHE A 263 -15.24 -8.69 -10.76
CA PHE A 263 -16.25 -9.20 -11.67
C PHE A 263 -15.55 -9.82 -12.88
N LEU A 264 -15.77 -11.11 -13.07
CA LEU A 264 -15.20 -11.88 -14.17
C LEU A 264 -16.29 -12.76 -14.79
N HIS A 265 -16.51 -12.63 -16.09
CA HIS A 265 -17.60 -13.30 -16.81
C HIS A 265 -18.98 -13.09 -16.17
N GLY A 266 -19.21 -11.90 -15.61
CA GLY A 266 -20.44 -11.55 -14.89
C GLY A 266 -20.59 -12.17 -13.49
N LYS A 267 -19.58 -12.89 -12.98
CA LYS A 267 -19.59 -13.47 -11.63
C LYS A 267 -18.83 -12.56 -10.64
N PRO A 268 -19.42 -12.22 -9.48
CA PRO A 268 -18.74 -11.46 -8.44
C PRO A 268 -17.88 -12.40 -7.58
N ILE A 269 -16.56 -12.35 -7.74
CA ILE A 269 -15.60 -13.14 -6.98
C ILE A 269 -15.04 -12.29 -5.83
N HIS A 270 -15.26 -12.73 -4.59
CA HIS A 270 -14.64 -12.11 -3.41
C HIS A 270 -13.20 -12.60 -3.26
N LEU A 271 -12.23 -11.69 -3.28
CA LEU A 271 -10.83 -12.00 -2.98
C LEU A 271 -10.57 -11.72 -1.50
N SER A 272 -11.03 -12.62 -0.62
CA SER A 272 -11.05 -12.37 0.83
C SER A 272 -9.68 -12.31 1.48
N PHE A 273 -8.65 -12.86 0.83
CA PHE A 273 -7.26 -12.76 1.25
C PHE A 273 -6.61 -11.39 0.99
N LEU A 274 -7.28 -10.46 0.30
CA LEU A 274 -6.78 -9.11 0.02
C LEU A 274 -7.52 -8.06 0.87
N THR A 275 -6.74 -7.17 1.48
CA THR A 275 -7.24 -6.04 2.28
C THR A 275 -6.50 -4.74 1.95
N PHE A 276 -7.17 -3.59 2.09
CA PHE A 276 -6.51 -2.28 2.09
C PHE A 276 -5.72 -2.04 3.39
N GLY A 277 -5.87 -2.89 4.40
CA GLY A 277 -5.17 -2.90 5.67
C GLY A 277 -5.62 -1.83 6.66
N CYS A 278 -6.02 -0.64 6.18
CA CYS A 278 -6.48 0.45 7.03
C CYS A 278 -7.41 1.44 6.29
N MET A 279 -8.21 2.16 7.07
CA MET A 279 -9.12 3.17 6.53
C MET A 279 -8.39 4.34 5.83
N SER A 280 -7.21 4.72 6.31
CA SER A 280 -6.42 5.78 5.66
C SER A 280 -5.97 5.41 4.26
N GLU A 281 -5.68 4.13 4.02
CA GLU A 281 -5.31 3.62 2.70
C GLU A 281 -6.53 3.63 1.77
N LEU A 282 -7.68 3.14 2.23
CA LEU A 282 -8.92 3.22 1.45
C LEU A 282 -9.27 4.68 1.08
N ILE A 283 -9.13 5.63 2.01
CA ILE A 283 -9.32 7.06 1.74
C ILE A 283 -8.32 7.58 0.69
N ARG A 284 -7.06 7.13 0.73
CA ARG A 284 -6.04 7.51 -0.27
C ARG A 284 -6.42 7.00 -1.65
N VAL A 285 -6.84 5.73 -1.76
CA VAL A 285 -7.30 5.12 -3.01
C VAL A 285 -8.52 5.86 -3.56
N CYS A 286 -9.54 6.12 -2.73
CA CYS A 286 -10.70 6.90 -3.12
C CYS A 286 -10.30 8.27 -3.66
N LYS A 287 -9.42 9.00 -2.94
CA LYS A 287 -8.90 10.29 -3.40
C LYS A 287 -8.31 10.18 -4.80
N ASN A 288 -7.43 9.21 -5.03
CA ASN A 288 -6.81 8.99 -6.34
C ASN A 288 -7.84 8.76 -7.45
N LEU A 289 -8.88 7.96 -7.21
CA LEU A 289 -9.90 7.62 -8.21
C LEU A 289 -10.66 8.83 -8.74
N TYR A 290 -10.86 9.89 -7.94
CA TYR A 290 -11.55 11.11 -8.38
C TYR A 290 -10.61 12.32 -8.61
N LEU A 291 -9.29 12.09 -8.72
CA LEU A 291 -8.33 13.17 -9.04
C LEU A 291 -8.38 13.60 -10.51
N PHE A 292 -8.73 12.69 -11.42
CA PHE A 292 -8.84 13.03 -12.84
C PHE A 292 -10.02 13.96 -13.09
N ASP A 293 -9.85 14.92 -14.00
CA ASP A 293 -10.82 15.98 -14.35
C ASP A 293 -11.36 16.84 -13.19
N ASN A 294 -10.81 16.69 -11.98
CA ASN A 294 -11.11 17.51 -10.81
C ASN A 294 -12.63 17.62 -10.50
N VAL A 295 -13.33 16.48 -10.43
CA VAL A 295 -14.77 16.36 -10.09
C VAL A 295 -15.14 16.82 -8.66
N GLY A 296 -14.21 17.45 -7.95
CA GLY A 296 -14.33 17.95 -6.59
C GLY A 296 -14.14 16.87 -5.52
N HIS A 297 -13.92 17.29 -4.28
CA HIS A 297 -13.67 16.38 -3.16
C HIS A 297 -14.95 15.71 -2.65
N LEU A 298 -14.80 14.50 -2.11
CA LEU A 298 -15.82 13.89 -1.23
C LEU A 298 -15.95 14.72 0.05
N THR A 299 -17.17 14.95 0.47
CA THR A 299 -17.50 15.66 1.72
C THR A 299 -18.53 14.86 2.49
N SER A 300 -18.71 15.16 3.78
CA SER A 300 -19.81 14.59 4.56
C SER A 300 -21.19 14.90 3.99
N THR A 301 -21.32 16.00 3.23
CA THR A 301 -22.56 16.41 2.55
C THR A 301 -22.75 15.76 1.19
N ASN A 302 -21.67 15.35 0.52
CA ASN A 302 -21.71 14.66 -0.77
C ASN A 302 -20.78 13.44 -0.73
N GLY A 303 -21.36 12.32 -0.28
CA GLY A 303 -20.64 11.07 -0.01
C GLY A 303 -20.39 10.20 -1.25
N TYR A 304 -20.75 10.64 -2.46
CA TYR A 304 -20.49 9.88 -3.68
C TYR A 304 -19.87 10.77 -4.77
N LYS A 305 -19.11 10.14 -5.66
CA LYS A 305 -18.57 10.76 -6.87
C LYS A 305 -18.71 9.80 -8.02
N LEU A 306 -19.04 10.35 -9.19
CA LEU A 306 -18.89 9.68 -10.47
C LEU A 306 -17.73 10.35 -11.18
N ASN A 307 -16.76 9.57 -11.63
CA ASN A 307 -15.60 10.05 -12.36
C ASN A 307 -15.31 9.13 -13.56
N TYR A 308 -14.41 9.57 -14.43
CA TYR A 308 -13.72 8.69 -15.37
C TYR A 308 -12.22 8.83 -15.12
N LEU A 309 -11.48 7.73 -15.24
CA LEU A 309 -10.03 7.75 -15.21
C LEU A 309 -9.47 8.10 -16.60
N GLN A 310 -8.18 8.38 -16.65
CA GLN A 310 -7.51 8.75 -17.90
C GLN A 310 -7.51 7.63 -18.95
N ASP A 311 -7.58 6.36 -18.52
CA ASP A 311 -7.74 5.19 -19.39
C ASP A 311 -9.17 4.98 -19.90
N GLY A 312 -10.14 5.79 -19.44
CA GLY A 312 -11.55 5.72 -19.80
C GLY A 312 -12.40 4.81 -18.91
N SER A 313 -11.80 4.15 -17.92
CA SER A 313 -12.51 3.40 -16.89
C SER A 313 -13.42 4.34 -16.07
N ARG A 314 -14.64 3.90 -15.78
CA ARG A 314 -15.66 4.67 -15.04
C ARG A 314 -15.67 4.31 -13.56
#